data_AF-A0A5B8VWM0-F1
#
_entry.id   AF-A0A5B8VWM0-F1
#
_cell.length_a   1.000
_cell.length_b   1.000
_cell.length_c   1.000
_cell.angle_alpha   90.00
_cell.angle_beta   90.00
_cell.angle_gamma   90.00
#
_symmetry.space_group_name_H-M   'P 1'
#
loop_
_entity.id
_entity.type
_entity.pdbx_description
1 polymer ?
#
loop_
_entity_poly.entity_id
_entity_poly.type
_entity_poly.pdbx_seq_one_letter_code
_entity_poly.pdbx_strand_id
1 'polypeptide(L)'
;MAGITLADYFAHATLWRTLGQAEQPAALLNFMARFPRIAGIGAAVLICTGFGMMFLTHGVFGEQLWFRIKFGLVILLILNALVEGRRQSGKLHKLLAASGTFFTAEMEMIKSRLNRFHLVQLLLFLLIIF
;
A
#
# COMPACT_ATOMS: atom_id res chain seq x y z
N MET A 1 2.98 7.53 -5.15
CA MET A 1 2.84 6.47 -4.12
C MET A 1 1.98 6.92 -2.96
N ALA A 2 2.29 8.00 -2.24
CA ALA A 2 1.48 8.47 -1.09
C ALA A 2 -0.02 8.65 -1.38
N GLY A 3 -0.37 9.31 -2.49
CA GLY A 3 -1.77 9.48 -2.89
C GLY A 3 -2.52 8.16 -3.17
N ILE A 4 -1.81 7.13 -3.66
CA ILE A 4 -2.40 5.80 -3.91
C ILE A 4 -2.67 5.09 -2.58
N THR A 5 -1.76 5.24 -1.61
CA THR A 5 -1.94 4.69 -0.26
C THR A 5 -3.15 5.30 0.45
N LEU A 6 -3.33 6.61 0.32
CA LEU A 6 -4.51 7.29 0.87
C LEU A 6 -5.79 6.84 0.16
N ALA A 7 -5.78 6.73 -1.17
CA ALA A 7 -6.92 6.24 -1.93
C ALA A 7 -7.29 4.79 -1.54
N ASP A 8 -6.29 3.93 -1.34
CA ASP A 8 -6.46 2.54 -0.90
C ASP A 8 -7.06 2.47 0.52
N TYR A 9 -6.58 3.33 1.43
CA TYR A 9 -7.13 3.45 2.78
C TYR A 9 -8.62 3.84 2.75
N PHE A 10 -8.97 4.88 2.00
CA PHE A 10 -10.36 5.35 1.91
C PHE A 10 -11.26 4.31 1.23
N ALA A 11 -10.77 3.63 0.20
CA ALA A 11 -11.51 2.55 -0.44
C ALA A 11 -11.78 1.38 0.51
N HIS A 12 -10.79 0.97 1.31
CA HIS A 12 -10.98 -0.03 2.35
C HIS A 12 -11.93 0.45 3.46
N ALA A 13 -11.80 1.68 3.94
CA ALA A 13 -12.73 2.24 4.93
C ALA A 13 -14.18 2.28 4.41
N THR A 14 -14.35 2.60 3.13
CA THR A 14 -15.67 2.62 2.45
C THR A 14 -16.21 1.21 2.32
N LEU A 15 -15.38 0.26 1.88
CA LEU A 15 -15.74 -1.15 1.78
C LEU A 15 -16.25 -1.68 3.12
N TRP A 16 -15.54 -1.41 4.22
CA TRP A 16 -15.95 -1.82 5.57
C TRP A 16 -17.29 -1.23 6.03
N ARG A 17 -17.66 -0.03 5.55
CA ARG A 17 -18.96 0.59 5.85
C ARG A 17 -20.08 0.00 5.00
N THR A 18 -19.79 -0.39 3.76
CA THR A 18 -20.77 -0.99 2.83
C THR A 18 -20.94 -2.50 3.04
N LEU A 19 -20.00 -3.14 3.73
CA LEU A 19 -20.05 -4.56 4.11
C LEU A 19 -21.18 -4.80 5.12
N GLY A 20 -22.35 -5.18 4.62
CA GLY A 20 -23.58 -5.36 5.41
C GLY A 20 -24.84 -4.82 4.72
N GLN A 21 -24.69 -4.03 3.64
CA GLN A 21 -25.79 -3.65 2.76
C GLN A 21 -25.95 -4.70 1.63
N ALA A 22 -27.19 -4.93 1.19
CA ALA A 22 -27.53 -6.02 0.26
C ALA A 22 -26.81 -5.96 -1.10
N GLU A 23 -26.33 -4.78 -1.50
CA GLU A 23 -25.51 -4.61 -2.68
C GLU A 23 -24.03 -4.52 -2.30
N GLN A 24 -23.31 -5.63 -2.41
CA GLN A 24 -21.85 -5.58 -2.44
C GLN A 24 -21.42 -4.77 -3.68
N PRO A 25 -20.67 -3.67 -3.55
CA PRO A 25 -20.23 -2.91 -4.70
C PRO A 25 -19.08 -3.65 -5.40
N ALA A 26 -19.41 -4.61 -6.27
CA ALA A 26 -18.46 -5.32 -7.12
C ALA A 26 -17.55 -4.34 -7.91
N ALA A 27 -18.08 -3.17 -8.25
CA ALA A 27 -17.32 -2.07 -8.85
C ALA A 27 -16.19 -1.54 -7.94
N LEU A 28 -16.44 -1.40 -6.63
CA LEU A 28 -15.44 -0.95 -5.66
C LEU A 28 -14.32 -1.99 -5.51
N LEU A 29 -14.66 -3.28 -5.46
CA LEU A 29 -13.68 -4.36 -5.39
C LEU A 29 -12.79 -4.43 -6.64
N ASN A 30 -13.40 -4.32 -7.83
CA ASN A 30 -12.66 -4.27 -9.08
C ASN A 30 -11.76 -3.04 -9.20
N PHE A 31 -12.18 -1.90 -8.63
CA PHE A 31 -11.35 -0.71 -8.56
C PHE A 31 -10.15 -0.91 -7.64
N MET A 32 -10.37 -1.45 -6.44
CA MET A 32 -9.31 -1.74 -5.46
C MET A 32 -8.27 -2.75 -5.98
N ALA A 33 -8.70 -3.73 -6.79
CA ALA A 33 -7.79 -4.69 -7.42
C ALA A 33 -6.74 -4.04 -8.33
N ARG A 34 -6.95 -2.80 -8.79
CA ARG A 34 -5.99 -2.05 -9.63
C ARG A 34 -4.93 -1.32 -8.82
N PHE A 35 -5.19 -0.98 -7.56
CA PHE A 35 -4.26 -0.21 -6.73
C PHE A 35 -2.87 -0.84 -6.58
N PRO A 36 -2.71 -2.17 -6.39
CA PRO A 36 -1.38 -2.78 -6.34
C PRO A 36 -0.56 -2.61 -7.62
N ARG A 37 -1.22 -2.55 -8.79
CA ARG A 37 -0.52 -2.31 -10.08
C ARG A 37 -0.05 -0.87 -10.18
N ILE A 38 -0.92 0.09 -9.85
CA ILE A 38 -0.59 1.53 -9.90
C ILE A 38 0.48 1.86 -8.86
N ALA A 39 0.39 1.29 -7.65
CA ALA A 39 1.42 1.40 -6.62
C ALA A 39 2.76 0.84 -7.09
N GLY A 40 2.77 -0.32 -7.76
CA GLY A 40 3.98 -0.90 -8.34
C GLY A 40 4.65 0.00 -9.39
N ILE A 41 3.85 0.65 -10.25
CA ILE A 41 4.38 1.64 -11.22
C ILE A 41 4.98 2.83 -10.48
N GLY A 42 4.27 3.38 -9.50
CA GLY A 42 4.77 4.49 -8.69
C GLY A 42 6.05 4.15 -7.92
N ALA A 43 6.19 2.91 -7.46
CA ALA A 43 7.40 2.40 -6.83
C ALA A 43 8.57 2.32 -7.82
N ALA A 44 8.35 1.78 -9.02
CA ALA A 44 9.38 1.71 -10.07
C ALA A 44 9.86 3.10 -10.48
N VAL A 45 8.93 4.04 -10.68
CA VAL A 45 9.27 5.44 -10.99
C VAL A 45 10.13 6.05 -9.88
N LEU A 46 9.75 5.90 -8.60
CA LEU A 46 10.52 6.42 -7.47
C LEU A 46 11.94 5.85 -7.41
N ILE A 47 12.09 4.54 -7.62
CA ILE A 47 13.40 3.88 -7.65
C ILE A 47 14.24 4.47 -8.80
N CYS A 48 13.67 4.53 -10.02
CA CYS A 48 14.36 5.09 -11.18
C CYS A 48 14.78 6.55 -10.97
N THR A 49 13.93 7.38 -10.34
CA THR A 49 14.26 8.76 -10.03
C THR A 49 15.39 8.87 -9.01
N GLY A 50 15.39 8.06 -7.95
CA GLY A 50 16.47 8.06 -6.96
C GLY A 50 17.81 7.57 -7.51
N PHE A 51 17.80 6.50 -8.32
CA PHE A 51 18.98 6.04 -9.04
C PHE A 51 19.47 7.08 -10.06
N GLY A 52 18.54 7.72 -10.80
CA GLY A 52 18.85 8.78 -11.75
C GLY A 52 19.53 9.98 -11.08
N MET A 53 19.05 10.40 -9.91
CA MET A 53 19.70 11.44 -9.12
C MET A 53 21.12 11.04 -8.68
N MET A 54 21.33 9.81 -8.22
CA MET A 54 22.68 9.31 -7.87
C MET A 54 23.61 9.29 -9.08
N PHE A 55 23.11 8.88 -10.25
CA PHE A 55 23.90 8.82 -11.48
C PHE A 55 24.30 10.20 -11.99
N LEU A 56 23.35 11.14 -12.07
CA LEU A 56 23.59 12.51 -12.55
C LEU A 56 24.54 13.30 -11.67
N THR A 57 24.54 13.01 -10.37
CA THR A 57 25.37 13.72 -9.38
C THR A 57 26.69 13.02 -9.12
N HIS A 58 27.08 12.04 -9.96
CA HIS A 58 28.33 11.28 -9.84
C HIS A 58 28.50 10.64 -8.45
N GLY A 59 27.40 10.25 -7.80
CA GLY A 59 27.42 9.62 -6.48
C GLY A 59 27.63 10.58 -5.30
N VAL A 60 27.67 11.91 -5.50
CA VAL A 60 27.83 12.89 -4.40
C VAL A 60 26.71 12.77 -3.37
N PHE A 61 25.48 12.48 -3.79
CA PHE A 61 24.38 12.17 -2.87
C PHE A 61 24.47 10.77 -2.25
N GLY A 62 25.21 9.84 -2.85
CA GLY A 62 25.45 8.50 -2.30
C GLY A 62 26.37 8.47 -1.08
N GLU A 63 27.27 9.45 -0.97
CA GLU A 63 28.13 9.70 0.20
C GLU A 63 27.34 10.27 1.40
N GLN A 64 26.24 10.98 1.14
CA GLN A 64 25.44 11.60 2.19
C GLN A 64 24.62 10.56 2.94
N LEU A 65 24.96 10.34 4.21
CA LEU A 65 24.27 9.37 5.09
C LEU A 65 22.75 9.60 5.13
N TRP A 66 22.31 10.86 5.12
CA TRP A 66 20.89 11.22 5.09
C TRP A 66 20.16 10.69 3.86
N PHE A 67 20.75 10.80 2.66
CA PHE A 67 20.15 10.31 1.43
C PHE A 67 20.07 8.79 1.43
N ARG A 68 21.11 8.09 1.89
CA ARG A 68 21.11 6.62 2.04
C ARG A 68 20.00 6.13 2.96
N ILE A 69 19.81 6.79 4.10
CA ILE A 69 18.74 6.45 5.05
C ILE A 69 17.37 6.66 4.39
N LYS A 70 17.13 7.83 3.78
CA LYS A 70 15.84 8.12 3.13
C LYS A 70 15.55 7.18 1.97
N PHE A 71 16.56 6.86 1.16
CA PHE A 71 16.40 5.92 0.06
C PHE A 71 16.13 4.49 0.57
N GLY A 72 16.81 4.07 1.64
CA GLY A 72 16.53 2.80 2.33
C GLY A 72 15.09 2.73 2.86
N LEU A 73 14.58 3.82 3.44
CA LEU A 73 13.19 3.91 3.90
C LEU A 73 12.19 3.82 2.74
N VAL A 74 12.48 4.43 1.59
CA VAL A 74 11.66 4.29 0.38
C VAL A 74 11.65 2.84 -0.09
N ILE A 75 12.78 2.15 -0.10
CA ILE A 75 12.85 0.71 -0.45
C ILE A 75 12.03 -0.12 0.53
N LEU A 76 12.16 0.11 1.84
CA LEU A 76 11.36 -0.57 2.87
C LEU A 76 9.87 -0.32 2.67
N LEU A 77 9.46 0.90 2.34
CA LEU A 77 8.08 1.25 2.04
C LEU A 77 7.55 0.46 0.85
N ILE A 78 8.34 0.34 -0.23
CA ILE A 78 7.98 -0.44 -1.41
C ILE A 78 7.87 -1.93 -1.08
N LEU A 79 8.82 -2.49 -0.33
CA LEU A 79 8.80 -3.89 0.08
C LEU A 79 7.57 -4.20 0.94
N ASN A 80 7.28 -3.36 1.93
CA ASN A 80 6.09 -3.49 2.77
C ASN A 80 4.80 -3.46 1.92
N ALA A 81 4.70 -2.52 0.98
CA ALA A 81 3.55 -2.40 0.08
C ALA A 81 3.36 -3.64 -0.82
N LEU A 82 4.45 -4.24 -1.31
CA LEU A 82 4.41 -5.44 -2.16
C LEU A 82 4.07 -6.71 -1.36
N VAL A 83 4.60 -6.85 -0.15
CA VAL A 83 4.42 -8.06 0.68
C VAL A 83 3.07 -8.06 1.39
N GLU A 84 2.78 -7.03 2.17
CA GLU A 84 1.55 -6.95 2.96
C GLU A 84 0.33 -6.61 2.10
N GLY A 85 0.46 -5.60 1.23
CA GLY A 85 -0.65 -5.08 0.42
C GLY A 85 -1.23 -6.13 -0.53
N ARG A 86 -0.39 -6.76 -1.37
CA ARG A 86 -0.85 -7.81 -2.30
C ARG A 86 -1.45 -9.01 -1.58
N ARG A 87 -0.84 -9.44 -0.47
CA ARG A 87 -1.26 -10.65 0.24
C ARG A 87 -2.60 -10.44 0.94
N GLN A 88 -2.83 -9.27 1.51
CA GLN A 88 -4.08 -8.98 2.22
C GLN A 88 -5.23 -8.67 1.26
N SER A 89 -5.02 -7.87 0.20
CA SER A 89 -6.07 -7.64 -0.82
C SER A 89 -6.48 -8.92 -1.52
N GLY A 90 -5.53 -9.81 -1.83
CA GLY A 90 -5.83 -11.12 -2.42
C GLY A 90 -6.63 -12.05 -1.50
N LYS A 91 -6.36 -12.03 -0.19
CA LYS A 91 -7.14 -12.79 0.79
C LYS A 91 -8.55 -12.23 0.96
N LEU A 92 -8.69 -10.90 1.02
CA LEU A 92 -9.97 -10.24 1.12
C LEU A 92 -10.86 -10.55 -0.09
N HIS A 93 -10.29 -10.51 -1.31
CA HIS A 93 -11.03 -10.83 -2.53
C HIS A 93 -11.48 -12.30 -2.58
N LYS A 94 -10.66 -13.22 -2.07
CA LYS A 94 -11.03 -14.64 -1.96
C LYS A 94 -12.15 -14.88 -0.95
N LEU A 95 -12.11 -14.24 0.22
CA LEU A 95 -13.15 -14.38 1.24
C LEU A 95 -14.49 -13.77 0.81
N LEU A 96 -14.45 -12.63 0.13
CA LEU A 96 -15.66 -12.00 -0.41
C LEU A 96 -16.30 -12.83 -1.52
N ALA A 97 -15.49 -13.49 -2.36
CA ALA A 97 -15.98 -14.36 -3.42
C ALA A 97 -16.49 -15.72 -2.90
N ALA A 98 -15.94 -16.24 -1.79
CA ALA A 98 -16.23 -17.58 -1.30
C ALA A 98 -17.36 -17.64 -0.27
N SER A 99 -17.53 -16.62 0.59
CA SER A 99 -18.22 -16.85 1.86
C SER A 99 -19.60 -16.21 1.98
N GLY A 100 -19.93 -15.11 1.28
CA GLY A 100 -21.21 -14.38 1.44
C GLY A 100 -21.56 -13.94 2.88
N THR A 101 -20.73 -14.29 3.86
CA THR A 101 -20.86 -14.09 5.29
C THR A 101 -19.79 -13.10 5.69
N PHE A 102 -20.23 -11.88 5.96
CA PHE A 102 -19.36 -10.70 6.07
C PHE A 102 -18.70 -10.52 7.44
N PHE A 103 -19.02 -11.39 8.40
CA PHE A 103 -18.67 -11.23 9.83
C PHE A 103 -18.07 -12.50 10.41
N THR A 104 -16.94 -12.96 9.86
CA THR A 104 -16.14 -14.05 10.44
C THR A 104 -14.91 -13.49 11.17
N ALA A 105 -14.39 -14.23 12.16
CA ALA A 105 -13.17 -13.86 12.88
C ALA A 105 -11.97 -13.60 11.94
N GLU A 106 -11.93 -14.26 10.78
CA GLU A 106 -10.91 -14.03 9.75
C GLU A 106 -10.98 -12.63 9.14
N MET A 107 -12.18 -12.08 8.97
CA MET A 107 -12.43 -10.76 8.44
C MET A 107 -11.88 -9.67 9.38
N GLU A 108 -12.06 -9.85 10.68
CA GLU A 108 -11.56 -8.95 11.72
C GLU A 108 -10.03 -9.00 11.84
N MET A 109 -9.43 -10.19 11.71
CA MET A 109 -7.98 -10.34 11.62
C MET A 109 -7.40 -9.64 10.40
N ILE A 110 -8.07 -9.70 9.24
CA ILE A 110 -7.65 -8.98 8.03
C ILE A 110 -7.71 -7.48 8.26
N LYS A 111 -8.82 -6.97 8.81
CA LYS A 111 -8.97 -5.54 9.14
C LYS A 111 -7.84 -5.04 10.05
N SER A 112 -7.51 -5.76 11.12
CA SER A 112 -6.42 -5.39 12.05
C SER A 112 -5.05 -5.35 11.37
N ARG A 113 -4.76 -6.30 10.48
CA ARG A 113 -3.50 -6.33 9.72
C ARG A 113 -3.43 -5.22 8.68
N LEU A 114 -4.57 -4.87 8.07
CA LEU A 114 -4.65 -3.82 7.06
C LEU A 114 -4.49 -2.44 7.70
N ASN A 115 -5.04 -2.24 8.90
CA ASN A 115 -4.87 -1.01 9.65
C ASN A 115 -3.41 -0.82 10.09
N ARG A 116 -2.75 -1.88 10.58
CA ARG A 116 -1.31 -1.85 10.90
C ARG A 116 -0.45 -1.54 9.69
N PHE A 117 -0.77 -2.12 8.54
CA PHE A 117 -0.10 -1.84 7.28
C PHE A 117 -0.17 -0.34 6.92
N HIS A 118 -1.37 0.25 6.93
CA HIS A 118 -1.56 1.67 6.65
C HIS A 118 -0.85 2.57 7.66
N LEU A 119 -0.85 2.20 8.95
CA LEU A 119 -0.16 2.95 10.00
C LEU A 119 1.35 2.95 9.79
N VAL A 120 1.95 1.78 9.52
CA VAL A 120 3.37 1.66 9.19
C VAL A 120 3.72 2.46 7.94
N GLN A 121 2.86 2.41 6.92
CA GLN A 121 3.10 3.14 5.68
C GLN A 121 3.01 4.66 5.88
N LEU A 122 2.08 5.14 6.70
CA LEU A 122 1.98 6.55 7.09
C LEU A 122 3.23 7.00 7.88
N LEU A 123 3.69 6.20 8.85
CA LEU A 123 4.90 6.47 9.60
C LEU A 123 6.13 6.55 8.68
N LEU A 124 6.27 5.61 7.74
CA LEU A 124 7.37 5.63 6.78
C LEU A 124 7.30 6.88 5.88
N PHE A 125 6.12 7.31 5.45
CA PHE A 125 5.98 8.57 4.70
C PHE A 125 6.39 9.79 5.52
N LEU A 126 5.96 9.88 6.77
CA LEU A 126 6.37 10.96 7.68
C LEU A 126 7.88 10.99 7.86
N LEU A 127 8.51 9.84 8.05
CA LEU A 127 9.95 9.70 8.26
C LEU A 127 10.77 10.02 6.99
N ILE A 128 10.20 9.86 5.80
CA ILE A 128 10.83 10.25 4.54
C ILE A 128 10.72 11.77 4.32
N ILE A 129 9.59 12.38 4.68
CA ILE A 129 9.32 13.81 4.48
C ILE A 129 10.08 14.67 5.49
N PHE A 130 9.95 14.36 6.79
CA PHE A 130 10.65 15.05 7.87
C PHE A 130 12.10 14.58 8.00
#